data_AF-F0Y038-F1
#
_entry.id   AF-F0Y038-F1
#
_cell.length_a   1.000
_cell.length_b   1.000
_cell.length_c   1.000
_cell.angle_alpha   90.00
_cell.angle_beta   90.00
_cell.angle_gamma   90.00
#
_symmetry.space_group_name_H-M   'P 1'
#
loop_
_entity.id
_entity.type
_entity.pdbx_description
1 polymer ?
#
loop_
_entity_poly.entity_id
_entity_poly.type
_entity_poly.pdbx_seq_one_letter_code
_entity_poly.pdbx_strand_id
1 'polypeptide(L)'
;MFAQLAETEKATETDGERKSREALALADQLEQVLGDDEPPVAAAPPAAPAPPPPPPPLAPEILMPDVFQRQPTADDRNLVVTVSLPGVAKGATKLDISESDIRLYAPAPPRGGRDREYRLNAKLARRVLSDQAKAKWKSKAEQLVVTIPTLAGH
;
A
#
# COMPACT_ATOMS: atom_id res chain seq x y z
N MET A 1 -13.78 87.23 31.62
CA MET A 1 -12.57 86.39 31.73
C MET A 1 -12.53 85.41 30.57
N PHE A 2 -11.31 85.14 30.09
CA PHE A 2 -10.89 84.37 28.91
C PHE A 2 -11.31 82.87 28.97
N ALA A 3 -11.72 82.25 27.84
CA ALA A 3 -10.95 81.30 26.98
C ALA A 3 -10.47 80.02 27.72
N GLN A 4 -10.44 78.80 27.19
CA GLN A 4 -10.58 78.23 25.86
C GLN A 4 -10.76 76.69 26.07
N LEU A 5 -11.66 76.04 25.32
CA LEU A 5 -11.75 74.59 25.23
C LEU A 5 -10.71 74.10 24.21
N ALA A 6 -9.90 73.10 24.57
CA ALA A 6 -9.15 72.30 23.62
C ALA A 6 -9.04 70.86 24.15
N GLU A 7 -9.75 69.98 23.45
CA GLU A 7 -9.70 68.53 23.50
C GLU A 7 -8.26 68.02 23.32
N THR A 8 -7.90 66.97 24.06
CA THR A 8 -6.98 65.95 23.53
C THR A 8 -7.31 64.62 24.20
N GLU A 9 -8.09 63.82 23.48
CA GLU A 9 -8.29 62.39 23.71
C GLU A 9 -6.93 61.67 23.78
N LYS A 10 -6.75 60.78 24.75
CA LYS A 10 -5.73 59.73 24.65
C LYS A 10 -6.41 58.37 24.75
N ALA A 11 -6.39 57.70 23.60
CA ALA A 11 -7.03 56.45 23.29
C ALA A 11 -6.61 55.29 24.20
N THR A 12 -7.61 54.50 24.58
CA THR A 12 -7.47 53.19 25.21
C THR A 12 -6.93 52.19 24.19
N GLU A 13 -5.62 51.93 24.20
CA GLU A 13 -4.97 50.95 23.31
C GLU A 13 -5.34 49.53 23.76
N THR A 14 -6.20 48.85 22.99
CA THR A 14 -6.61 47.46 23.23
C THR A 14 -5.55 46.45 22.79
N ASP A 15 -5.49 45.28 23.45
CA ASP A 15 -4.54 44.16 23.19
C ASP A 15 -4.42 43.73 21.71
N GLY A 16 -5.46 43.95 20.91
CA GLY A 16 -5.44 43.69 19.46
C GLY A 16 -4.51 44.61 18.68
N GLU A 17 -4.35 45.87 19.09
CA GLU A 17 -3.55 46.88 18.37
C GLU A 17 -2.04 46.69 18.60
N ARG A 18 -1.66 46.12 19.75
CA ARG A 18 -0.27 45.70 20.02
C ARG A 18 0.14 44.51 19.19
N LYS A 19 -0.72 43.49 19.07
CA LYS A 19 -0.47 42.32 18.20
C LYS A 19 -0.38 42.70 16.73
N SER A 20 -1.19 43.66 16.27
CA SER A 20 -1.10 44.17 14.90
C SER A 20 0.19 44.97 14.63
N ARG A 21 0.70 45.72 15.61
CA ARG A 21 2.00 46.40 15.52
C ARG A 21 3.19 45.44 15.55
N GLU A 22 3.14 44.39 16.37
CA GLU A 22 4.18 43.36 16.40
C GLU A 22 4.22 42.53 15.11
N ALA A 23 3.05 42.20 14.52
CA ALA A 23 2.98 41.47 13.27
C ALA A 23 3.55 42.27 12.08
N LEU A 24 3.38 43.59 12.07
CA LEU A 24 3.93 44.46 11.01
C LEU A 24 5.44 44.64 11.15
N ALA A 25 5.97 44.70 12.37
CA ALA A 25 7.41 44.80 12.63
C ALA A 25 8.17 43.49 12.30
N LEU A 26 7.53 42.34 12.48
CA LEU A 26 8.08 41.03 12.10
C LEU A 26 8.14 40.81 10.59
N ALA A 27 7.22 41.41 9.82
CA ALA A 27 7.23 41.34 8.36
C ALA A 27 8.40 42.13 7.75
N ASP A 28 8.69 43.33 8.27
CA ASP A 28 9.80 44.18 7.81
C ASP A 28 11.18 43.54 8.11
N GLN A 29 11.29 42.84 9.25
CA GLN A 29 12.52 42.15 9.65
C GLN A 29 12.82 40.89 8.80
N LEU A 30 11.79 40.27 8.21
CA LEU A 30 11.96 39.14 7.28
C LEU A 30 12.36 39.60 5.87
N GLU A 31 11.93 40.79 5.42
CA GLU A 31 12.38 41.37 4.15
C GLU A 31 13.84 41.86 4.21
N GLN A 32 14.28 42.44 5.32
CA GLN A 32 15.69 42.88 5.47
C GLN A 32 16.71 41.72 5.47
N VAL A 33 16.31 40.52 5.86
CA VAL A 33 17.18 39.33 5.82
C VAL A 33 17.26 38.72 4.41
N LEU A 34 16.30 39.01 3.53
CA LEU A 34 16.25 38.46 2.17
C LEU A 34 16.86 39.38 1.09
N GLY A 35 17.26 40.61 1.46
CA GLY A 35 17.52 41.68 0.49
C GLY A 35 18.98 42.00 0.13
N ASP A 36 19.99 41.58 0.91
CA ASP A 36 21.36 42.05 0.69
C ASP A 36 22.41 41.00 1.10
N ASP A 37 22.73 40.08 0.19
CA ASP A 37 24.07 39.50 0.05
C ASP A 37 24.14 38.84 -1.33
N GLU A 38 24.65 39.59 -2.32
CA GLU A 38 25.09 39.03 -3.60
C GLU A 38 26.50 38.45 -3.36
N PRO A 39 26.69 37.12 -3.25
CA PRO A 39 28.03 36.57 -3.14
C PRO A 39 28.75 36.73 -4.48
N PRO A 40 30.07 37.02 -4.47
CA PRO A 40 30.84 37.15 -5.70
C PRO A 40 30.74 35.85 -6.50
N VAL A 41 30.45 35.99 -7.80
CA VAL A 41 30.33 34.91 -8.78
C VAL A 41 31.63 34.08 -8.81
N ALA A 42 31.71 33.07 -7.95
CA ALA A 42 32.65 31.99 -8.10
C ALA A 42 32.11 31.09 -9.21
N ALA A 43 32.87 30.98 -10.30
CA ALA A 43 32.55 30.14 -11.44
C ALA A 43 32.15 28.74 -10.98
N ALA A 44 30.88 28.38 -11.22
CA ALA A 44 30.35 27.07 -10.90
C ALA A 44 31.19 25.98 -11.62
N PRO A 45 31.65 24.93 -10.93
CA PRO A 45 32.20 23.78 -11.62
C PRO A 45 31.12 23.17 -12.54
N PRO A 46 31.49 22.58 -13.69
CA PRO A 46 30.51 21.96 -14.57
C PRO A 46 29.68 20.95 -13.79
N ALA A 47 28.36 21.05 -13.89
CA ALA A 47 27.43 20.14 -13.23
C ALA A 47 27.83 18.70 -13.55
N ALA A 48 28.10 17.91 -12.52
CA ALA A 48 28.29 16.48 -12.68
C ALA A 48 27.04 15.92 -13.39
N PRO A 49 27.20 15.07 -14.42
CA PRO A 49 26.05 14.47 -15.08
C PRO A 49 25.21 13.74 -14.04
N ALA A 50 23.89 13.97 -14.07
CA ALA A 50 22.97 13.31 -13.16
C ALA A 50 23.21 11.78 -13.22
N PRO A 51 23.21 11.08 -12.07
CA PRO A 51 23.34 9.63 -12.08
C PRO A 51 22.24 9.03 -12.96
N PRO A 52 22.53 7.97 -13.73
CA PRO A 52 21.50 7.32 -14.54
C PRO A 52 20.32 6.92 -13.65
N PRO A 53 19.08 6.99 -14.15
CA PRO A 53 17.93 6.55 -13.38
C PRO A 53 18.14 5.10 -12.94
N PRO A 54 17.67 4.71 -11.73
CA PRO A 54 17.78 3.34 -11.29
C PRO A 54 17.08 2.42 -12.31
N PRO A 55 17.61 1.20 -12.54
CA PRO A 55 16.98 0.25 -13.42
C PRO A 55 15.54 -0.03 -12.94
N PRO A 56 14.58 -0.26 -13.85
CA PRO A 56 13.22 -0.60 -13.48
C PRO A 56 13.21 -1.88 -12.63
N PRO A 57 12.30 -1.98 -11.64
CA PRO A 57 12.18 -3.20 -10.84
C PRO A 57 11.85 -4.38 -11.77
N LEU A 58 12.56 -5.48 -11.58
CA LEU A 58 12.30 -6.71 -12.30
C LEU A 58 10.91 -7.24 -11.92
N ALA A 59 10.12 -7.62 -12.93
CA ALA A 59 8.84 -8.26 -12.68
C ALA A 59 9.03 -9.57 -11.89
N PRO A 60 8.16 -9.85 -10.90
CA PRO A 60 8.26 -11.07 -10.10
C PRO A 60 8.13 -12.30 -10.99
N GLU A 61 8.87 -13.34 -10.64
CA GLU A 61 8.77 -14.63 -11.30
C GLU A 61 7.49 -15.35 -10.88
N ILE A 62 6.67 -15.76 -11.85
CA ILE A 62 5.44 -16.48 -11.58
C ILE A 62 5.74 -17.97 -11.49
N LEU A 63 5.37 -18.57 -10.36
CA LEU A 63 5.44 -19.99 -10.08
C LEU A 63 4.04 -20.59 -10.10
N MET A 64 3.91 -21.81 -10.63
CA MET A 64 2.68 -22.57 -10.51
C MET A 64 2.79 -23.49 -9.29
N PRO A 65 1.89 -23.37 -8.29
CA PRO A 65 1.92 -24.26 -7.13
C PRO A 65 1.47 -25.67 -7.52
N ASP A 66 1.92 -26.65 -6.75
CA ASP A 66 1.46 -28.03 -6.89
C ASP A 66 0.03 -28.16 -6.32
N VAL A 67 -0.86 -28.79 -7.10
CA VAL A 67 -2.28 -28.89 -6.78
C VAL A 67 -2.74 -30.33 -6.90
N PHE A 68 -3.35 -30.81 -5.82
CA PHE A 68 -4.02 -32.10 -5.78
C PHE A 68 -5.51 -31.91 -5.54
N GLN A 69 -6.33 -32.38 -6.47
CA GLN A 69 -7.78 -32.49 -6.27
C GLN A 69 -8.11 -33.95 -5.97
N ARG A 70 -8.73 -34.22 -4.82
CA ARG A 70 -9.22 -35.57 -4.52
C ARG A 70 -10.24 -35.94 -5.60
N GLN A 71 -10.05 -37.08 -6.26
CA GLN A 71 -11.02 -37.58 -7.24
C GLN A 71 -12.39 -37.73 -6.57
N PRO A 72 -13.41 -36.99 -7.06
CA PRO A 72 -14.73 -37.05 -6.46
C PRO A 72 -15.41 -38.37 -6.84
N THR A 73 -15.79 -39.17 -5.85
CA THR A 73 -16.63 -40.35 -6.06
C THR A 73 -18.09 -39.92 -6.32
N ALA A 74 -18.95 -40.84 -6.77
CA ALA A 74 -20.36 -40.52 -7.04
C ALA A 74 -21.05 -39.88 -5.81
N ASP A 75 -20.75 -40.37 -4.62
CA ASP A 75 -21.33 -39.93 -3.34
C ASP A 75 -20.61 -38.77 -2.65
N ASP A 76 -19.49 -38.27 -3.21
CA ASP A 76 -18.75 -37.17 -2.60
C ASP A 76 -19.54 -35.85 -2.70
N ARG A 77 -20.11 -35.46 -1.56
CA ARG A 77 -20.77 -34.16 -1.35
C ARG A 77 -19.79 -32.98 -1.24
N ASN A 78 -18.49 -33.25 -1.19
CA ASN A 78 -17.46 -32.23 -1.05
C ASN A 78 -16.29 -32.53 -2.00
N LEU A 79 -15.81 -31.50 -2.67
CA LEU A 79 -14.54 -31.47 -3.36
C LEU A 79 -13.45 -30.99 -2.39
N VAL A 80 -12.33 -31.70 -2.34
CA VAL A 80 -11.16 -31.31 -1.54
C VAL A 80 -9.99 -30.99 -2.48
N VAL A 81 -9.53 -29.75 -2.42
CA VAL A 81 -8.38 -29.24 -3.16
C VAL A 81 -7.26 -28.95 -2.19
N THR A 82 -6.09 -29.52 -2.40
CA THR A 82 -4.88 -29.25 -1.62
C THR A 82 -3.88 -28.54 -2.51
N VAL A 83 -3.37 -27.39 -2.04
CA VAL A 83 -2.38 -26.57 -2.75
C VAL A 83 -1.12 -26.49 -1.89
N SER A 84 0.02 -26.89 -2.44
CA SER A 84 1.32 -26.82 -1.75
C SER A 84 1.98 -25.46 -2.03
N LEU A 85 2.29 -24.74 -0.96
CA LEU A 85 2.78 -23.35 -0.99
C LEU A 85 3.98 -23.20 -0.02
N PRO A 86 5.13 -23.79 -0.36
CA PRO A 86 6.30 -23.79 0.52
C PRO A 86 6.83 -22.37 0.74
N GLY A 87 7.15 -22.07 2.00
CA GLY A 87 7.67 -20.77 2.43
C GLY A 87 6.65 -19.63 2.42
N VAL A 88 5.36 -19.91 2.21
CA VAL A 88 4.29 -18.91 2.28
C VAL A 88 3.76 -18.79 3.70
N ALA A 89 3.63 -17.56 4.20
CA ALA A 89 3.04 -17.30 5.51
C ALA A 89 1.52 -17.54 5.51
N LYS A 90 1.00 -18.05 6.63
CA LYS A 90 -0.45 -18.20 6.83
C LYS A 90 -1.14 -16.84 6.67
N GLY A 91 -2.14 -16.79 5.79
CA GLY A 91 -2.92 -15.57 5.53
C GLY A 91 -2.34 -14.65 4.44
N ALA A 92 -1.16 -14.97 3.91
CA ALA A 92 -0.61 -14.25 2.75
C ALA A 92 -1.24 -14.69 1.41
N THR A 93 -2.12 -15.69 1.44
CA THR A 93 -2.81 -16.24 0.27
C THR A 93 -4.12 -15.51 0.01
N LYS A 94 -4.34 -15.07 -1.23
CA LYS A 94 -5.66 -14.67 -1.73
C LYS A 94 -6.26 -15.83 -2.51
N LEU A 95 -7.49 -16.20 -2.16
CA LEU A 95 -8.21 -17.33 -2.74
C LEU A 95 -9.53 -16.83 -3.30
N ASP A 96 -9.80 -17.16 -4.55
CA ASP A 96 -11.05 -16.87 -5.25
C ASP A 96 -11.60 -18.18 -5.82
N ILE A 97 -12.87 -18.47 -5.55
CA ILE A 97 -13.52 -19.72 -5.93
C ILE A 97 -14.81 -19.36 -6.64
N SER A 98 -14.97 -19.93 -7.82
CA SER A 98 -16.21 -19.88 -8.60
C SER A 98 -16.82 -21.28 -8.69
N GLU A 99 -17.97 -21.40 -9.34
CA GLU A 99 -18.65 -22.69 -9.53
C GLU A 99 -17.74 -23.74 -10.20
N SER A 100 -16.86 -23.34 -11.12
CA SER A 100 -16.06 -24.26 -11.93
C SER A 100 -14.55 -24.04 -11.86
N ASP A 101 -14.08 -22.98 -11.21
CA ASP A 101 -12.68 -22.59 -11.22
C ASP A 101 -12.21 -22.16 -9.82
N ILE A 102 -10.95 -22.46 -9.52
CA ILE A 102 -10.23 -21.99 -8.34
C ILE A 102 -9.03 -21.16 -8.78
N ARG A 103 -8.91 -19.97 -8.19
CA ARG A 103 -7.80 -19.05 -8.40
C ARG A 103 -7.11 -18.78 -7.07
N LEU A 104 -5.80 -18.84 -7.07
CA LEU A 104 -5.00 -18.53 -5.89
C LEU A 104 -3.82 -17.65 -6.27
N TYR A 105 -3.54 -16.70 -5.40
CA TYR A 105 -2.39 -15.83 -5.45
C TYR A 105 -1.68 -15.89 -4.09
N ALA A 106 -0.36 -16.04 -4.08
CA ALA A 106 0.43 -15.95 -2.86
C ALA A 106 1.86 -15.48 -3.13
N PRO A 107 2.48 -14.68 -2.24
CA PRO A 107 3.89 -14.35 -2.36
C PRO A 107 4.73 -15.60 -2.14
N ALA A 108 5.71 -15.85 -3.00
CA ALA A 108 6.65 -16.96 -2.87
C ALA A 108 8.01 -16.46 -2.36
N PRO A 109 8.81 -17.31 -1.68
CA PRO A 109 10.14 -16.91 -1.22
C PRO A 109 11.01 -16.42 -2.39
N PRO A 110 11.72 -15.29 -2.24
CA PRO A 110 12.60 -14.79 -3.28
C PRO A 110 13.78 -15.75 -3.49
N ARG A 111 14.31 -15.79 -4.71
CA ARG A 111 15.52 -16.57 -5.04
C ARG A 111 16.45 -15.75 -5.90
N GLY A 112 17.72 -15.65 -5.47
CA GLY A 112 18.72 -14.86 -6.20
C GLY A 112 18.39 -13.37 -6.30
N GLY A 113 17.76 -12.80 -5.27
CA GLY A 113 17.37 -11.39 -5.23
C GLY A 113 16.15 -11.02 -6.08
N ARG A 114 15.47 -12.01 -6.68
CA ARG A 114 14.25 -11.80 -7.47
C ARG A 114 13.02 -12.20 -6.66
N ASP A 115 12.03 -11.31 -6.60
CA ASP A 115 10.71 -11.59 -6.06
C ASP A 115 9.99 -12.67 -6.87
N ARG A 116 9.17 -13.46 -6.17
CA ARG A 116 8.45 -14.59 -6.75
C ARG A 116 7.03 -14.64 -6.24
N GLU A 117 6.17 -15.24 -7.03
CA GLU A 117 4.75 -15.30 -6.72
C GLU A 117 4.12 -16.60 -7.21
N TYR A 118 3.35 -17.25 -6.36
CA TYR A 118 2.50 -18.37 -6.76
C TYR A 118 1.21 -17.84 -7.38
N ARG A 119 0.92 -18.30 -8.60
CA ARG A 119 -0.38 -18.10 -9.26
C ARG A 119 -0.97 -19.45 -9.65
N LEU A 120 -2.20 -19.68 -9.23
CA LEU A 120 -3.02 -20.81 -9.64
C LEU A 120 -4.24 -20.30 -10.38
N ASN A 121 -4.55 -20.94 -11.51
CA ASN A 121 -5.82 -20.82 -12.19
C ASN A 121 -6.19 -22.21 -12.71
N ALA A 122 -7.05 -22.92 -11.99
CA ALA A 122 -7.36 -24.32 -12.26
C ALA A 122 -8.87 -24.56 -12.35
N LYS A 123 -9.26 -25.47 -13.25
CA LYS A 123 -10.62 -26.00 -13.35
C LYS A 123 -10.88 -26.99 -12.21
N LEU A 124 -12.06 -26.90 -11.61
CA LEU A 124 -12.53 -27.84 -10.62
C LEU A 124 -13.10 -29.08 -11.31
N ALA A 125 -12.86 -30.25 -10.73
CA ALA A 125 -13.34 -31.52 -11.27
C ALA A 125 -14.89 -31.64 -11.27
N ARG A 126 -15.59 -30.81 -10.48
CA ARG A 126 -17.05 -30.73 -10.41
C ARG A 126 -17.49 -29.29 -10.16
N ARG A 127 -18.76 -29.01 -10.43
CA ARG A 127 -19.41 -27.78 -10.02
C ARG A 127 -19.59 -27.73 -8.51
N VAL A 128 -19.34 -26.57 -7.91
CA VAL A 128 -19.32 -26.41 -6.45
C VAL A 128 -20.12 -25.21 -5.96
N LEU A 129 -20.51 -25.27 -4.70
CA LEU A 129 -21.08 -24.16 -3.94
C LEU A 129 -19.94 -23.31 -3.36
N SER A 130 -19.44 -22.36 -4.13
CA SER A 130 -18.28 -21.53 -3.76
C SER A 130 -18.48 -20.76 -2.46
N ASP A 131 -19.70 -20.27 -2.20
CA ASP A 131 -20.05 -19.52 -0.99
C ASP A 131 -19.88 -20.36 0.30
N GLN A 132 -19.95 -21.68 0.17
CA GLN A 132 -19.79 -22.62 1.29
C GLN A 132 -18.36 -23.18 1.42
N ALA A 133 -17.42 -22.64 0.64
CA ALA A 133 -16.03 -23.09 0.67
C ALA A 133 -15.37 -22.81 2.04
N LYS A 134 -14.60 -23.79 2.52
CA LYS A 134 -13.79 -23.66 3.74
C LYS A 134 -12.33 -23.89 3.40
N ALA A 135 -11.50 -22.90 3.67
CA ALA A 135 -10.06 -22.98 3.50
C ALA A 135 -9.36 -23.13 4.86
N LYS A 136 -8.45 -24.10 4.96
CA LYS A 136 -7.66 -24.37 6.17
C LYS A 136 -6.18 -24.47 5.82
N TRP A 137 -5.38 -23.64 6.47
CA TRP A 137 -3.92 -23.71 6.39
C TRP A 137 -3.36 -24.83 7.26
N LYS A 138 -2.50 -25.67 6.71
CA LYS A 138 -1.72 -26.71 7.41
C LYS A 138 -0.25 -26.29 7.48
N SER A 139 0.14 -25.58 8.55
CA SER A 139 1.50 -25.04 8.69
C SER A 139 2.60 -26.09 8.60
N LYS A 140 2.43 -27.28 9.19
CA LYS A 140 3.44 -28.35 9.17
C LYS A 140 3.73 -28.89 7.76
N ALA A 141 2.76 -28.81 6.87
CA ALA A 141 2.87 -29.29 5.49
C ALA A 141 2.95 -28.15 4.47
N GLU A 142 2.93 -26.89 4.94
CA GLU A 142 2.91 -25.68 4.10
C GLU A 142 1.84 -25.75 2.98
N GLN A 143 0.65 -26.21 3.37
CA GLN A 143 -0.44 -26.50 2.44
C GLN A 143 -1.71 -25.74 2.78
N LEU A 144 -2.39 -25.25 1.76
CA LEU A 144 -3.77 -24.78 1.84
C LEU A 144 -4.71 -25.90 1.42
N VAL A 145 -5.57 -26.33 2.35
CA VAL A 145 -6.61 -27.32 2.08
C VAL A 145 -7.95 -26.61 1.97
N VAL A 146 -8.57 -26.68 0.80
CA VAL A 146 -9.87 -26.09 0.50
C VAL A 146 -10.89 -27.21 0.38
N THR A 147 -11.94 -27.17 1.20
CA THR A 147 -13.08 -28.10 1.15
C THR A 147 -14.30 -27.33 0.67
N ILE A 148 -14.90 -27.78 -0.42
CA ILE A 148 -15.99 -27.06 -1.08
C ILE A 148 -17.14 -28.03 -1.33
N PRO A 149 -18.35 -27.77 -0.84
CA PRO A 149 -19.50 -28.60 -1.16
C PRO A 149 -19.77 -28.64 -2.67
N THR A 150 -20.06 -29.83 -3.19
CA THR A 150 -20.39 -30.00 -4.61
C THR A 150 -21.87 -29.72 -4.83
N LEU A 151 -22.20 -29.14 -6.00
CA LEU A 151 -23.57 -29.17 -6.49
C LEU A 151 -23.85 -30.62 -6.88
N ALA A 152 -24.69 -31.33 -6.12
CA ALA A 152 -25.07 -32.70 -6.43
C ALA A 152 -25.58 -32.75 -7.88
N GLY A 153 -25.13 -33.75 -8.64
CA GLY A 153 -25.55 -33.93 -10.02
C GLY A 153 -27.06 -34.05 -10.10
N HIS A 154 -27.68 -33.15 -10.87
CA HIS A 154 -28.95 -33.42 -11.51
C HIS A 154 -28.78 -34.53 -12.56
#